data_AF-A0A6P6G844-F1
#
_entry.id   AF-A0A6P6G844-F1
#
_cell.length_a   1.000
_cell.length_b   1.000
_cell.length_c   1.000
_cell.angle_alpha   90.00
_cell.angle_beta   90.00
_cell.angle_gamma   90.00
#
_symmetry.space_group_name_H-M   'P 1'
#
loop_
_entity.id
_entity.type
_entity.pdbx_description
1 polymer ?
#
loop_
_entity_poly.entity_id
_entity_poly.type
_entity_poly.pdbx_seq_one_letter_code
_entity_poly.pdbx_strand_id
1 'polypeptide(L)'
;MMDSMMKVWPEVNIKPWENLVKELEDGNKRIKWVDRENYAYWKGNPGEIPIRHELLKCNVSDKQDWNVRSFVQDWRQAFYERYKYSNLANQCIHKFKIYVEGRSWSVSEKYILACDSLTLFVKPNYFDFFTRSLMPLQHYWPIRNDDICRSIKFAVDWSNNHPKEAQDIGKAASKFIVEELKMENVYDYMFHVLNEYAKLLNFKPTIPQNATELCLEALACPAETLKMRNFMVDSMVKTPAQTSPCIMPPPCAPPSLNDIRQKKASLIKQVEMWEKNYWEYQAN
;
A
#
# COMPACT_ATOMS: atom_id res chain seq x y z
N MET A 1 -8.62 3.22 -15.90
CA MET A 1 -9.34 2.06 -15.34
C MET A 1 -8.69 1.79 -14.00
N MET A 2 -9.40 2.06 -12.91
CA MET A 2 -8.86 1.90 -11.56
C MET A 2 -8.73 0.41 -11.25
N ASP A 3 -7.72 0.05 -10.48
CA ASP A 3 -7.45 -1.33 -10.08
C ASP A 3 -8.69 -1.93 -9.40
N SER A 4 -9.23 -3.03 -9.95
CA SER A 4 -10.36 -3.75 -9.33
C SER A 4 -10.01 -4.23 -7.92
N MET A 5 -8.73 -4.52 -7.67
CA MET A 5 -8.19 -4.89 -6.36
C MET A 5 -8.22 -3.72 -5.37
N MET A 6 -8.52 -2.50 -5.85
CA MET A 6 -8.79 -1.38 -4.96
C MET A 6 -10.04 -1.63 -4.12
N LYS A 7 -11.07 -2.18 -4.75
CA LYS A 7 -12.41 -2.32 -4.20
C LYS A 7 -12.61 -3.67 -3.51
N VAL A 8 -12.19 -4.77 -4.14
CA VAL A 8 -12.33 -6.14 -3.61
C VAL A 8 -11.37 -7.08 -4.35
N TRP A 9 -10.89 -8.15 -3.70
CA TRP A 9 -10.12 -9.20 -4.38
C TRP A 9 -10.57 -10.60 -3.92
N PRO A 10 -11.74 -11.05 -4.40
CA PRO A 10 -12.45 -12.19 -3.84
C PRO A 10 -11.76 -13.52 -4.10
N GLU A 11 -11.00 -13.66 -5.19
CA GLU A 11 -10.26 -14.85 -5.59
C GLU A 11 -9.24 -15.28 -4.53
N VAL A 12 -8.64 -14.32 -3.82
CA VAL A 12 -7.64 -14.57 -2.77
C VAL A 12 -8.18 -14.30 -1.36
N ASN A 13 -9.51 -14.31 -1.22
CA ASN A 13 -10.21 -14.13 0.05
C ASN A 13 -9.96 -12.76 0.72
N ILE A 14 -9.76 -11.70 -0.08
CA ILE A 14 -9.68 -10.32 0.40
C ILE A 14 -11.06 -9.68 0.27
N LYS A 15 -11.56 -9.18 1.40
CA LYS A 15 -12.87 -8.54 1.54
C LYS A 15 -12.93 -7.18 0.84
N PRO A 16 -14.14 -6.64 0.61
CA PRO A 16 -14.30 -5.27 0.16
C PRO A 16 -13.59 -4.28 1.06
N TRP A 17 -13.04 -3.22 0.47
CA TRP A 17 -12.17 -2.27 1.17
C TRP A 17 -12.81 -1.68 2.45
N GLU A 18 -14.07 -1.26 2.40
CA GLU A 18 -14.78 -0.68 3.55
C GLU A 18 -14.89 -1.65 4.74
N ASN A 19 -15.06 -2.95 4.45
CA ASN A 19 -15.11 -3.99 5.49
C ASN A 19 -13.72 -4.32 6.00
N LEU A 20 -12.74 -4.39 5.09
CA LEU A 20 -11.36 -4.71 5.42
C LEU A 20 -10.68 -3.62 6.26
N VAL A 21 -10.97 -2.34 6.00
CA VAL A 21 -10.43 -1.22 6.80
C VAL A 21 -10.83 -1.37 8.26
N LYS A 22 -12.10 -1.66 8.55
CA LYS A 22 -12.56 -1.90 9.92
C LYS A 22 -11.83 -3.08 10.58
N GLU A 23 -11.63 -4.15 9.83
CA GLU A 23 -10.85 -5.31 10.31
C GLU A 23 -9.38 -4.97 10.57
N LEU A 24 -8.77 -4.12 9.74
CA LEU A 24 -7.39 -3.65 9.94
C LEU A 24 -7.30 -2.76 11.18
N GLU A 25 -8.24 -1.83 11.38
CA GLU A 25 -8.33 -1.00 12.59
C GLU A 25 -8.47 -1.85 13.86
N ASP A 26 -9.31 -2.89 13.82
CA ASP A 26 -9.45 -3.82 14.94
C ASP A 26 -8.23 -4.72 15.09
N GLY A 27 -7.62 -5.15 13.99
CA GLY A 27 -6.35 -5.88 13.95
C GLY A 27 -5.23 -5.10 14.64
N ASN A 28 -5.16 -3.80 14.41
CA ASN A 28 -4.16 -2.91 15.01
C ASN A 28 -4.27 -2.84 16.54
N LYS A 29 -5.48 -3.00 17.09
CA LYS A 29 -5.77 -2.99 18.54
C LYS A 29 -5.45 -4.32 19.24
N ARG A 30 -5.28 -5.43 18.51
CA ARG A 30 -5.08 -6.77 19.10
C ARG A 30 -3.76 -6.89 19.85
N ILE A 31 -2.71 -6.26 19.35
CA ILE A 31 -1.37 -6.24 19.95
C ILE A 31 -0.93 -4.78 20.01
N LYS A 32 -0.63 -4.29 21.22
CA LYS A 32 -0.09 -2.94 21.39
C LYS A 32 1.19 -2.82 20.59
N TRP A 33 1.39 -1.69 19.92
CA TRP A 33 2.55 -1.50 19.03
C TRP A 33 3.90 -1.83 19.68
N VAL A 34 4.06 -1.50 20.97
CA VAL A 34 5.27 -1.79 21.75
C VAL A 34 5.58 -3.27 21.90
N ASP A 35 4.54 -4.12 21.89
CA ASP A 35 4.61 -5.58 22.08
C ASP A 35 4.69 -6.34 20.73
N ARG A 36 4.65 -5.63 19.60
CA ARG A 36 4.80 -6.23 18.27
C ARG A 36 6.24 -6.68 18.02
N GLU A 37 6.40 -7.64 17.12
CA GLU A 37 7.72 -8.13 16.69
C GLU A 37 8.59 -6.98 16.17
N ASN A 38 9.85 -6.93 16.62
CA ASN A 38 10.76 -5.80 16.44
C ASN A 38 11.68 -5.94 15.20
N TYR A 39 11.27 -6.74 14.21
CA TYR A 39 11.99 -6.94 12.96
C TYR A 39 11.18 -6.43 11.77
N ALA A 40 11.87 -6.08 10.68
CA ALA A 40 11.26 -5.75 9.41
C ALA A 40 10.69 -6.99 8.73
N TYR A 41 9.39 -6.96 8.45
CA TYR A 41 8.68 -8.09 7.88
C TYR A 41 8.30 -7.86 6.43
N TRP A 42 8.50 -8.90 5.61
CA TRP A 42 7.95 -8.99 4.27
C TRP A 42 7.49 -10.41 3.95
N LYS A 43 6.35 -10.56 3.29
CA LYS A 43 5.93 -11.82 2.69
C LYS A 43 5.33 -11.57 1.32
N GLY A 44 5.82 -12.26 0.30
CA GLY A 44 5.34 -12.06 -1.05
C GLY A 44 5.98 -12.99 -2.07
N ASN A 45 5.53 -12.90 -3.31
CA ASN A 45 6.13 -13.64 -4.41
C ASN A 45 7.42 -12.94 -4.87
N PRO A 46 8.58 -13.60 -4.78
CA PRO A 46 9.83 -13.05 -5.28
C PRO A 46 9.96 -13.17 -6.80
N GLY A 47 9.26 -14.12 -7.43
CA GLY A 47 9.25 -14.27 -8.87
C GLY A 47 8.77 -12.99 -9.52
N GLU A 48 9.31 -12.70 -10.71
CA GLU A 48 8.99 -11.57 -11.59
C GLU A 48 9.84 -10.31 -11.51
N ILE A 49 10.55 -9.99 -10.40
CA ILE A 49 11.33 -8.76 -10.33
C ILE A 49 12.63 -8.90 -9.50
N PRO A 50 13.80 -8.41 -9.98
CA PRO A 50 15.08 -8.56 -9.27
C PRO A 50 15.09 -7.99 -7.85
N ILE A 51 14.41 -6.87 -7.61
CA ILE A 51 14.47 -6.20 -6.30
C ILE A 51 13.91 -7.05 -5.15
N ARG A 52 12.93 -7.94 -5.42
CA ARG A 52 12.40 -8.86 -4.41
C ARG A 52 13.36 -10.00 -4.11
N HIS A 53 14.15 -10.43 -5.10
CA HIS A 53 15.24 -11.38 -4.86
C HIS A 53 16.35 -10.77 -4.01
N GLU A 54 16.71 -9.51 -4.26
CA GLU A 54 17.67 -8.79 -3.40
C GLU A 54 17.16 -8.65 -1.96
N LEU A 55 15.87 -8.34 -1.77
CA LEU A 55 15.25 -8.29 -0.45
C LEU A 55 15.33 -9.63 0.31
N LEU A 56 15.17 -10.76 -0.40
CA LEU A 56 15.30 -12.09 0.22
C LEU A 56 16.72 -12.36 0.74
N LYS A 57 17.76 -11.78 0.12
CA LYS A 57 19.14 -11.91 0.60
C LYS A 57 19.38 -11.17 1.93
N CYS A 58 18.49 -10.25 2.30
CA CYS A 58 18.56 -9.57 3.60
C CYS A 58 18.04 -10.42 4.76
N ASN A 59 17.42 -11.58 4.49
CA ASN A 59 16.90 -12.42 5.57
C ASN A 59 18.02 -12.88 6.50
N VAL A 60 17.66 -13.19 7.75
CA VAL A 60 18.63 -13.68 8.75
C VAL A 60 19.38 -14.93 8.28
N SER A 61 20.67 -14.96 8.58
CA SER A 61 21.57 -16.09 8.35
C SER A 61 22.51 -16.27 9.55
N ASP A 62 23.21 -17.40 9.62
CA ASP A 62 24.18 -17.68 10.70
C ASP A 62 25.30 -16.64 10.81
N LYS A 63 25.57 -15.90 9.73
CA LYS A 63 26.67 -14.93 9.64
C LYS A 63 26.21 -13.48 9.82
N GLN A 64 24.94 -13.20 9.54
CA GLN A 64 24.45 -11.82 9.43
C GLN A 64 22.95 -11.77 9.68
N ASP A 65 22.53 -10.85 10.55
CA ASP A 65 21.14 -10.43 10.70
C ASP A 65 21.00 -8.96 10.31
N TRP A 66 20.17 -8.69 9.30
CA TRP A 66 19.81 -7.33 8.88
C TRP A 66 18.55 -6.81 9.58
N ASN A 67 18.05 -7.53 10.60
CA ASN A 67 16.75 -7.35 11.22
C ASN A 67 15.58 -7.51 10.25
N VAL A 68 15.74 -8.38 9.24
CA VAL A 68 14.71 -8.69 8.24
C VAL A 68 14.21 -10.11 8.42
N ARG A 69 12.90 -10.29 8.35
CA ARG A 69 12.19 -11.56 8.28
C ARG A 69 11.37 -11.57 6.99
N SER A 70 11.97 -12.10 5.93
CA SER A 70 11.37 -12.14 4.60
C SER A 70 10.96 -13.57 4.22
N PHE A 71 9.73 -13.75 3.74
CA PHE A 71 9.15 -15.05 3.45
C PHE A 71 8.59 -15.12 2.03
N VAL A 72 8.82 -16.23 1.36
CA VAL A 72 8.22 -16.52 0.06
C VAL A 72 6.75 -16.87 0.25
N GLN A 73 5.87 -16.20 -0.48
CA GLN A 73 4.46 -16.55 -0.56
C GLN A 73 4.28 -17.74 -1.52
N ASP A 74 4.02 -18.93 -0.97
CA ASP A 74 3.58 -20.08 -1.75
C ASP A 74 2.11 -19.90 -2.15
N TRP A 75 1.87 -19.54 -3.41
CA TRP A 75 0.53 -19.38 -3.96
C TRP A 75 -0.19 -20.70 -4.17
N ARG A 76 0.55 -21.78 -4.44
CA ARG A 76 -0.01 -23.11 -4.66
C ARG A 76 -0.55 -23.68 -3.35
N GLN A 77 0.21 -23.58 -2.27
CA GLN A 77 -0.26 -23.94 -0.94
C GLN A 77 -1.45 -23.07 -0.52
N ALA A 78 -1.34 -21.74 -0.69
CA ALA A 78 -2.43 -20.84 -0.35
C ALA A 78 -3.74 -21.17 -1.09
N PHE A 79 -3.65 -21.55 -2.36
CA PHE A 79 -4.78 -22.02 -3.15
C PHE A 79 -5.39 -23.31 -2.56
N TYR A 80 -4.59 -24.33 -2.28
CA TYR A 80 -5.08 -25.59 -1.69
C TYR A 80 -5.73 -25.39 -0.31
N GLU A 81 -5.21 -24.46 0.49
CA GLU A 81 -5.76 -24.08 1.79
C GLU A 81 -6.91 -23.07 1.70
N ARG A 82 -7.37 -22.73 0.48
CA ARG A 82 -8.45 -21.77 0.20
C ARG A 82 -8.23 -20.42 0.88
N TYR A 83 -6.98 -19.96 0.91
CA TYR A 83 -6.56 -18.67 1.46
C TYR A 83 -7.01 -18.44 2.91
N LYS A 84 -7.09 -19.52 3.70
CA LYS A 84 -7.51 -19.49 5.11
C LYS A 84 -6.67 -18.56 5.98
N TYR A 85 -5.38 -18.44 5.68
CA TYR A 85 -4.42 -17.64 6.44
C TYR A 85 -4.10 -16.28 5.78
N SER A 86 -4.86 -15.87 4.76
CA SER A 86 -4.63 -14.63 4.02
C SER A 86 -5.31 -13.40 4.62
N ASN A 87 -5.95 -13.50 5.80
CA ASN A 87 -6.55 -12.33 6.43
C ASN A 87 -5.46 -11.29 6.77
N LEU A 88 -5.51 -10.15 6.09
CA LEU A 88 -4.52 -9.09 6.20
C LEU A 88 -4.50 -8.44 7.59
N ALA A 89 -5.64 -8.37 8.28
CA ALA A 89 -5.72 -7.84 9.64
C ALA A 89 -4.95 -8.70 10.67
N ASN A 90 -4.73 -9.98 10.37
CA ASN A 90 -3.90 -10.85 11.21
C ASN A 90 -2.39 -10.61 10.99
N GLN A 91 -2.01 -9.77 10.02
CA GLN A 91 -0.61 -9.54 9.63
C GLN A 91 -0.04 -8.23 10.21
N CYS A 92 -0.80 -7.51 11.04
CA CYS A 92 -0.37 -6.26 11.68
C CYS A 92 0.32 -6.53 13.04
N ILE A 93 1.23 -7.51 13.08
CA ILE A 93 1.90 -7.99 14.31
C ILE A 93 3.37 -7.59 14.42
N HIS A 94 3.91 -6.90 13.41
CA HIS A 94 5.29 -6.42 13.37
C HIS A 94 5.33 -4.89 13.48
N LYS A 95 6.37 -4.34 14.13
CA LYS A 95 6.60 -2.89 14.21
C LYS A 95 6.94 -2.30 12.84
N PHE A 96 7.60 -3.07 11.99
CA PHE A 96 8.15 -2.63 10.72
C PHE A 96 7.65 -3.52 9.58
N LYS A 97 7.08 -2.92 8.53
CA LYS A 97 6.61 -3.67 7.34
C LYS A 97 7.25 -3.11 6.09
N ILE A 98 7.79 -3.99 5.26
CA ILE A 98 8.49 -3.58 4.05
C ILE A 98 7.51 -3.51 2.89
N TYR A 99 7.47 -2.37 2.20
CA TYR A 99 6.83 -2.25 0.91
C TYR A 99 7.88 -2.31 -0.20
N VAL A 100 7.67 -3.21 -1.16
CA VAL A 100 8.50 -3.35 -2.36
C VAL A 100 7.62 -3.69 -3.57
N GLU A 101 7.92 -3.03 -4.68
CA GLU A 101 7.20 -3.16 -5.94
C GLU A 101 7.25 -4.59 -6.51
N GLY A 102 6.29 -4.91 -7.37
CA GLY A 102 6.28 -6.12 -8.18
C GLY A 102 6.73 -5.81 -9.60
N ARG A 103 5.97 -6.27 -10.60
CA ARG A 103 6.13 -5.81 -12.00
C ARG A 103 5.75 -4.33 -12.18
N SER A 104 4.94 -3.80 -11.27
CA SER A 104 4.49 -2.40 -11.18
C SER A 104 4.40 -2.01 -9.70
N TRP A 105 3.55 -1.02 -9.37
CA TRP A 105 3.12 -0.82 -7.98
C TRP A 105 2.50 -2.13 -7.44
N SER A 106 2.63 -2.36 -6.14
CA SER A 106 2.09 -3.56 -5.49
C SER A 106 0.82 -3.20 -4.73
N VAL A 107 -0.27 -3.93 -4.97
CA VAL A 107 -1.56 -3.74 -4.28
C VAL A 107 -1.48 -3.89 -2.75
N SER A 108 -0.38 -4.49 -2.26
CA SER A 108 -0.06 -4.57 -0.85
C SER A 108 0.17 -3.22 -0.16
N GLU A 109 0.44 -2.14 -0.91
CA GLU A 109 0.81 -0.81 -0.40
C GLU A 109 -0.18 -0.32 0.67
N LYS A 110 -1.46 -0.21 0.30
CA LYS A 110 -2.51 0.29 1.21
C LYS A 110 -2.70 -0.60 2.44
N TYR A 111 -2.58 -1.92 2.28
CA TYR A 111 -2.74 -2.86 3.41
C TYR A 111 -1.57 -2.78 4.40
N ILE A 112 -0.37 -2.54 3.89
CA ILE A 112 0.83 -2.35 4.71
C ILE A 112 0.74 -1.03 5.49
N LEU A 113 0.38 0.05 4.80
CA LEU A 113 0.24 1.38 5.40
C LEU A 113 -0.87 1.42 6.47
N ALA A 114 -1.94 0.62 6.33
CA ALA A 114 -3.05 0.54 7.28
C ALA A 114 -2.75 -0.20 8.59
N CYS A 115 -1.55 -0.78 8.79
CA CYS A 115 -1.26 -1.64 9.94
C CYS A 115 -0.76 -0.93 11.21
N ASP A 116 -0.72 0.41 11.28
CA ASP A 116 0.01 1.18 12.32
C ASP A 116 1.51 0.82 12.46
N SER A 117 2.03 -0.02 11.56
CA SER A 117 3.45 -0.37 11.48
C SER A 117 4.19 0.73 10.74
N LEU A 118 5.42 1.01 11.13
CA LEU A 118 6.29 1.85 10.31
C LEU A 118 6.54 1.13 8.99
N THR A 119 6.10 1.76 7.90
CA THR A 119 6.29 1.23 6.55
C THR A 119 7.68 1.59 6.05
N LEU A 120 8.52 0.58 5.82
CA LEU A 120 9.83 0.70 5.19
C LEU A 120 9.61 0.65 3.67
N PHE A 121 9.61 1.82 3.04
CA PHE A 121 9.15 2.00 1.66
C PHE A 121 10.36 1.99 0.72
N VAL A 122 10.59 0.85 0.05
CA VAL A 122 11.65 0.74 -0.97
C VAL A 122 11.35 1.72 -2.09
N LYS A 123 12.35 2.54 -2.46
CA LYS A 123 12.26 3.60 -3.46
C LYS A 123 11.41 3.16 -4.67
N PRO A 124 10.22 3.75 -4.87
CA PRO A 124 9.30 3.33 -5.92
C PRO A 124 9.67 3.92 -7.28
N ASN A 125 9.31 3.18 -8.34
CA ASN A 125 9.29 3.67 -9.73
C ASN A 125 7.86 3.91 -10.21
N TYR A 126 6.90 3.19 -9.63
CA TYR A 126 5.48 3.21 -9.92
C TYR A 126 4.72 3.87 -8.78
N PHE A 127 3.64 4.57 -9.13
CA PHE A 127 2.82 5.29 -8.17
C PHE A 127 1.37 4.95 -8.43
N ASP A 128 0.67 4.50 -7.39
CA ASP A 128 -0.78 4.48 -7.40
C ASP A 128 -1.32 5.92 -7.29
N PHE A 129 -2.63 6.09 -7.47
CA PHE A 129 -3.26 7.42 -7.50
C PHE A 129 -3.06 8.21 -6.20
N PHE A 130 -2.97 7.51 -5.05
CA PHE A 130 -2.75 8.12 -3.74
C PHE A 130 -1.28 8.17 -3.30
N THR A 131 -0.39 7.35 -3.88
CA THR A 131 1.02 7.22 -3.45
C THR A 131 1.75 8.56 -3.50
N ARG A 132 1.40 9.43 -4.45
CA ARG A 132 1.98 10.78 -4.59
C ARG A 132 1.64 11.73 -3.45
N SER A 133 0.64 11.42 -2.62
CA SER A 133 0.29 12.21 -1.43
C SER A 133 1.09 11.79 -0.19
N LEU A 134 1.73 10.62 -0.21
CA LEU A 134 2.56 10.14 0.90
C LEU A 134 3.85 10.98 1.05
N MET A 135 4.31 11.17 2.28
CA MET A 135 5.44 12.02 2.64
C MET A 135 6.47 11.19 3.43
N PRO A 136 7.76 11.21 3.05
CA PRO A 136 8.81 10.58 3.84
C PRO A 136 8.84 11.14 5.26
N LEU A 137 9.17 10.31 6.25
CA LEU A 137 9.22 10.66 7.68
C LEU A 137 7.90 11.15 8.29
N GLN A 138 6.81 11.16 7.53
CA GLN A 138 5.45 11.42 8.01
C GLN A 138 4.55 10.20 7.83
N HIS A 139 4.58 9.57 6.65
CA HIS A 139 3.75 8.42 6.32
C HIS A 139 4.58 7.14 6.11
N TYR A 140 5.90 7.24 5.93
CA TYR A 140 6.77 6.09 5.73
C TYR A 140 8.24 6.42 5.96
N TRP A 141 9.07 5.40 6.10
CA TRP A 141 10.53 5.52 6.09
C TRP A 141 11.09 5.17 4.70
N PRO A 142 11.83 6.07 4.03
CA PRO A 142 12.37 5.79 2.70
C PRO A 142 13.53 4.78 2.78
N ILE A 143 13.52 3.78 1.90
CA ILE A 143 14.57 2.76 1.79
C ILE A 143 15.23 2.85 0.43
N ARG A 144 16.56 2.86 0.44
CA ARG A 144 17.39 2.86 -0.76
C ARG A 144 17.31 1.54 -1.51
N ASN A 145 17.35 1.59 -2.83
CA ASN A 145 17.30 0.40 -3.69
C ASN A 145 18.70 -0.16 -4.02
N ASP A 146 19.75 0.64 -3.92
CA ASP A 146 21.13 0.29 -4.25
C ASP A 146 21.87 -0.44 -3.11
N ASP A 147 21.44 -0.27 -1.85
CA ASP A 147 21.91 -1.07 -0.70
C ASP A 147 20.75 -1.37 0.27
N ILE A 148 19.80 -2.19 -0.21
CA ILE A 148 18.53 -2.43 0.48
C ILE A 148 18.69 -3.02 1.88
N CYS A 149 19.62 -3.96 2.08
CA CYS A 149 19.79 -4.63 3.37
C CYS A 149 20.36 -3.69 4.43
N ARG A 150 21.38 -2.88 4.09
CA ARG A 150 21.94 -1.88 5.01
C ARG A 150 20.93 -0.77 5.31
N SER A 151 20.20 -0.31 4.30
CA SER A 151 19.20 0.75 4.48
C SER A 151 18.05 0.28 5.40
N ILE A 152 17.57 -0.97 5.24
CA ILE A 152 16.58 -1.55 6.15
C ILE A 152 17.14 -1.71 7.56
N LYS A 153 18.35 -2.26 7.72
CA LYS A 153 18.95 -2.45 9.04
C LYS A 153 19.09 -1.12 9.79
N PHE A 154 19.58 -0.08 9.11
CA PHE A 154 19.65 1.25 9.68
C PHE A 154 18.28 1.76 10.12
N ALA A 155 17.26 1.64 9.25
CA ALA A 155 15.90 2.06 9.58
C ALA A 155 15.34 1.36 10.82
N VAL A 156 15.54 0.04 10.95
CA VAL A 156 15.11 -0.75 12.11
C VAL A 156 15.86 -0.35 13.37
N ASP A 157 17.19 -0.22 13.30
CA ASP A 157 18.01 0.15 14.45
C ASP A 157 17.70 1.57 14.94
N TRP A 158 17.54 2.52 14.02
CA TRP A 158 17.08 3.87 14.35
C TRP A 158 15.70 3.84 15.02
N SER A 159 14.76 3.09 14.47
CA SER A 159 13.39 3.04 14.97
C SER A 159 13.27 2.36 16.33
N ASN A 160 14.09 1.35 16.59
CA ASN A 160 14.15 0.72 17.91
C ASN A 160 14.72 1.67 18.97
N ASN A 161 15.59 2.61 18.59
CA ASN A 161 16.09 3.68 19.46
C ASN A 161 15.16 4.91 19.55
N HIS A 162 14.18 5.03 18.63
CA HIS A 162 13.19 6.11 18.56
C HIS A 162 11.77 5.54 18.45
N PRO A 163 11.32 4.74 19.44
CA PRO A 163 10.10 3.97 19.32
C PRO A 163 8.84 4.84 19.20
N LYS A 164 8.83 6.02 19.82
CA LYS A 164 7.69 6.93 19.75
C LYS A 164 7.54 7.51 18.34
N GLU A 165 8.63 8.01 17.78
CA GLU A 165 8.68 8.57 16.43
C GLU A 165 8.33 7.51 15.38
N ALA A 166 8.87 6.30 15.50
CA ALA A 166 8.54 5.20 14.61
C ALA A 166 7.05 4.82 14.67
N GLN A 167 6.45 4.79 15.86
CA GLN A 167 5.03 4.54 16.04
C GLN A 167 4.18 5.68 15.44
N ASP A 168 4.57 6.93 15.66
CA ASP A 168 3.83 8.11 15.19
C ASP A 168 3.78 8.16 13.66
N ILE A 169 4.88 7.81 12.98
CA ILE A 169 4.90 7.68 11.50
C ILE A 169 3.95 6.55 11.04
N GLY A 170 4.00 5.39 11.68
CA GLY A 170 3.11 4.26 11.35
C GLY A 170 1.63 4.60 11.53
N LYS A 171 1.27 5.28 12.63
CA LYS A 171 -0.09 5.77 12.87
C LYS A 171 -0.52 6.83 11.88
N ALA A 172 0.36 7.77 11.54
CA ALA A 172 0.05 8.79 10.54
C ALA A 172 -0.21 8.17 9.16
N ALA A 173 0.54 7.13 8.78
CA ALA A 173 0.29 6.35 7.57
C ALA A 173 -1.09 5.70 7.56
N SER A 174 -1.40 4.99 8.65
CA SER A 174 -2.68 4.30 8.83
C SER A 174 -3.86 5.26 8.80
N LYS A 175 -3.75 6.37 9.55
CA LYS A 175 -4.73 7.46 9.55
C LYS A 175 -4.95 8.01 8.14
N PHE A 176 -3.89 8.30 7.39
CA PHE A 176 -3.99 8.76 6.01
C PHE A 176 -4.77 7.76 5.15
N ILE A 177 -4.46 6.46 5.24
CA ILE A 177 -5.17 5.44 4.46
C ILE A 177 -6.64 5.30 4.86
N VAL A 178 -6.97 5.35 6.15
CA VAL A 178 -8.35 5.26 6.62
C VAL A 178 -9.18 6.49 6.21
N GLU A 179 -8.58 7.68 6.29
CA GLU A 179 -9.30 8.94 6.09
C GLU A 179 -9.37 9.34 4.61
N GLU A 180 -8.26 9.25 3.89
CA GLU A 180 -8.13 9.75 2.52
C GLU A 180 -8.52 8.69 1.49
N LEU A 181 -8.42 7.40 1.83
CA LEU A 181 -8.69 6.30 0.92
C LEU A 181 -10.09 5.70 1.10
N LYS A 182 -11.06 6.49 1.57
CA LYS A 182 -12.47 6.07 1.63
C LYS A 182 -13.03 5.81 0.23
N MET A 183 -14.01 4.92 0.12
CA MET A 183 -14.63 4.63 -1.17
C MET A 183 -15.29 5.86 -1.80
N GLU A 184 -15.81 6.78 -0.98
CA GLU A 184 -16.32 8.08 -1.42
C GLU A 184 -15.25 8.88 -2.19
N ASN A 185 -14.07 9.05 -1.60
CA ASN A 185 -12.94 9.76 -2.23
C ASN A 185 -12.42 9.03 -3.47
N VAL A 186 -12.42 7.69 -3.45
CA VAL A 186 -12.07 6.86 -4.60
C VAL A 186 -13.02 7.12 -5.77
N TYR A 187 -14.33 7.14 -5.52
CA TYR A 187 -15.32 7.40 -6.56
C TYR A 187 -15.25 8.84 -7.06
N ASP A 188 -15.04 9.82 -6.17
CA ASP A 188 -14.83 11.21 -6.56
C ASP A 188 -13.59 11.36 -7.45
N TYR A 189 -12.46 10.73 -7.10
CA TYR A 189 -11.27 10.71 -7.94
C TYR A 189 -11.57 10.12 -9.32
N MET A 190 -12.26 8.97 -9.39
CA MET A 190 -12.62 8.33 -10.66
C MET A 190 -13.55 9.21 -11.51
N PHE A 191 -14.59 9.77 -10.89
CA PHE A 191 -15.55 10.66 -11.55
C PHE A 191 -14.81 11.83 -12.18
N HIS A 192 -13.95 12.49 -11.41
CA HIS A 192 -13.17 13.62 -11.85
C HIS A 192 -12.19 13.30 -12.98
N VAL A 193 -11.45 12.20 -12.88
CA VAL A 193 -10.53 11.76 -13.95
C VAL A 193 -11.29 11.52 -15.25
N LEU A 194 -12.42 10.81 -15.20
CA LEU A 194 -13.23 10.51 -16.37
C LEU A 194 -13.88 11.78 -16.95
N ASN A 195 -14.38 12.67 -16.10
CA ASN A 195 -15.02 13.91 -16.50
C ASN A 195 -14.02 14.88 -17.18
N GLU A 196 -12.84 15.08 -16.59
CA GLU A 196 -11.82 15.93 -17.22
C GLU A 196 -11.27 15.30 -18.51
N TYR A 197 -11.10 13.98 -18.55
CA TYR A 197 -10.69 13.28 -19.77
C TYR A 197 -11.73 13.43 -20.89
N ALA A 198 -13.03 13.33 -20.57
CA ALA A 198 -14.11 13.48 -21.55
C ALA A 198 -14.12 14.86 -22.24
N LYS A 199 -13.70 15.92 -21.54
CA LYS A 199 -13.58 17.27 -22.11
C LYS A 199 -12.49 17.38 -23.18
N LEU A 200 -11.52 16.46 -23.19
CA LEU A 200 -10.44 16.41 -24.18
C LEU A 200 -10.86 15.72 -25.49
N LEU A 201 -12.03 15.08 -25.52
CA LEU A 201 -12.52 14.38 -26.72
C LEU A 201 -12.85 15.41 -27.80
N ASN A 202 -12.24 15.24 -28.96
CA ASN A 202 -12.51 16.03 -30.16
C ASN A 202 -13.57 15.40 -31.07
N PHE A 203 -14.32 14.43 -30.56
CA PHE A 203 -15.38 13.71 -31.27
C PHE A 203 -16.56 13.41 -30.35
N LYS A 204 -17.72 13.14 -30.93
CA LYS A 204 -18.90 12.67 -30.19
C LYS A 204 -18.86 11.14 -30.10
N PRO A 205 -18.79 10.54 -28.90
CA PRO A 205 -18.80 9.08 -28.77
C PRO A 205 -20.08 8.45 -29.31
N THR A 206 -19.95 7.28 -29.94
CA THR A 206 -21.05 6.43 -30.41
C THR A 206 -20.89 5.01 -29.89
N ILE A 207 -21.98 4.29 -29.65
CA ILE A 207 -21.94 2.91 -29.17
C ILE A 207 -21.45 1.98 -30.31
N PRO A 208 -20.35 1.22 -30.12
CA PRO A 208 -19.89 0.25 -31.12
C PRO A 208 -20.90 -0.89 -31.33
N GLN A 209 -21.00 -1.41 -32.56
CA GLN A 209 -21.98 -2.46 -32.92
C GLN A 209 -21.90 -3.74 -32.07
N ASN A 210 -20.69 -4.10 -31.60
CA ASN A 210 -20.44 -5.29 -30.79
C ASN A 210 -20.26 -4.98 -29.29
N ALA A 211 -20.65 -3.79 -28.85
CA ALA A 211 -20.56 -3.43 -27.44
C ALA A 211 -21.58 -4.25 -26.64
N THR A 212 -21.14 -4.84 -25.52
CA THR A 212 -22.02 -5.50 -24.56
C THR A 212 -22.28 -4.55 -23.41
N GLU A 213 -23.55 -4.33 -23.09
CA GLU A 213 -23.93 -3.54 -21.92
C GLU A 213 -23.55 -4.30 -20.64
N LEU A 214 -22.88 -3.61 -19.71
CA LEU A 214 -22.55 -4.15 -18.39
C LEU A 214 -23.48 -3.55 -17.35
N CYS A 215 -24.44 -4.35 -16.86
CA CYS A 215 -25.30 -3.99 -15.74
C CYS A 215 -24.63 -4.33 -14.40
N LEU A 216 -24.93 -3.56 -13.34
CA LEU A 216 -24.36 -3.78 -12.01
C LEU A 216 -24.68 -5.17 -11.46
N GLU A 217 -25.90 -5.65 -11.72
CA GLU A 217 -26.40 -6.97 -11.31
C GLU A 217 -25.61 -8.09 -11.96
N ALA A 218 -25.08 -7.87 -13.17
CA ALA A 218 -24.29 -8.84 -13.90
C ALA A 218 -22.84 -8.97 -13.35
N LEU A 219 -22.35 -7.97 -12.61
CA LEU A 219 -20.95 -7.96 -12.14
C LEU A 219 -20.63 -9.09 -11.16
N ALA A 220 -21.60 -9.56 -10.38
CA ALA A 220 -21.41 -10.68 -9.45
C ALA A 220 -21.76 -12.05 -10.07
N CYS A 221 -22.28 -12.10 -11.30
CA CYS A 221 -22.65 -13.35 -11.96
C CYS A 221 -21.47 -14.29 -12.23
N PRO A 222 -20.26 -13.82 -12.62
CA PRO A 222 -19.10 -14.68 -12.85
C PRO A 222 -18.51 -15.34 -11.59
N ALA A 223 -19.04 -15.03 -10.39
CA ALA A 223 -18.54 -15.58 -9.15
C ALA A 223 -18.60 -17.12 -9.10
N GLU A 224 -17.44 -17.76 -8.97
CA GLU A 224 -17.33 -19.23 -8.88
C GLU A 224 -17.87 -19.80 -7.56
N THR A 225 -17.89 -18.99 -6.49
CA THR A 225 -18.35 -19.42 -5.16
C THR A 225 -19.31 -18.42 -4.54
N LEU A 226 -20.19 -18.91 -3.65
CA LEU A 226 -21.11 -18.05 -2.89
C LEU A 226 -20.36 -16.98 -2.09
N LYS A 227 -19.19 -17.32 -1.54
CA LYS A 227 -18.36 -16.38 -0.79
C LYS A 227 -17.82 -15.25 -1.68
N MET A 228 -17.31 -15.58 -2.87
CA MET A 228 -16.86 -14.57 -3.84
C MET A 228 -18.03 -13.69 -4.28
N ARG A 229 -19.21 -14.30 -4.53
CA ARG A 229 -20.43 -13.56 -4.86
C ARG A 229 -20.79 -12.56 -3.75
N ASN A 230 -20.78 -13.00 -2.50
CA ASN A 230 -21.09 -12.14 -1.36
C ASN A 230 -20.10 -10.97 -1.27
N PHE A 231 -18.79 -11.21 -1.42
CA PHE A 231 -17.81 -10.10 -1.42
C PHE A 231 -18.05 -9.12 -2.57
N MET A 232 -18.38 -9.60 -3.77
CA MET A 232 -18.70 -8.71 -4.89
C MET A 232 -19.97 -7.89 -4.62
N VAL A 233 -21.06 -8.53 -4.16
CA VAL A 233 -22.31 -7.86 -3.80
C VAL A 233 -22.11 -6.85 -2.67
N ASP A 234 -21.36 -7.21 -1.64
CA ASP A 234 -21.05 -6.33 -0.50
C ASP A 234 -20.24 -5.10 -0.92
N SER A 235 -19.49 -5.18 -2.02
CA SER A 235 -18.76 -4.05 -2.57
C SER A 235 -19.66 -3.11 -3.40
N MET A 236 -20.86 -3.53 -3.79
CA MET A 236 -21.71 -2.73 -4.67
C MET A 236 -22.23 -1.47 -3.96
N VAL A 237 -22.25 -0.36 -4.68
CA VAL A 237 -22.94 0.86 -4.23
C VAL A 237 -24.43 0.59 -4.31
N LYS A 238 -25.11 0.58 -3.16
CA LYS A 238 -26.53 0.18 -3.06
C LYS A 238 -27.49 1.29 -3.44
N THR A 239 -27.10 2.54 -3.22
CA THR A 239 -27.92 3.73 -3.47
C THR A 239 -27.06 4.82 -4.10
N PRO A 240 -27.61 5.62 -5.02
CA PRO A 240 -26.94 6.80 -5.53
C PRO A 240 -26.51 7.75 -4.40
N ALA A 241 -25.44 8.51 -4.63
CA ALA A 241 -25.06 9.57 -3.70
C ALA A 241 -26.19 10.62 -3.60
N GLN A 242 -26.51 11.05 -2.38
CA GLN A 242 -27.50 12.11 -2.14
C GLN A 242 -26.90 13.51 -2.32
N THR A 243 -25.59 13.61 -2.37
CA THR A 243 -24.83 14.85 -2.52
C THR A 243 -24.23 14.92 -3.92
N SER A 244 -24.06 16.14 -4.44
CA SER A 244 -23.25 16.36 -5.65
C SER A 244 -21.80 15.88 -5.44
N PRO A 245 -21.09 15.48 -6.51
CA PRO A 245 -19.65 15.21 -6.43
C PRO A 245 -18.90 16.39 -5.82
N CYS A 246 -17.76 16.11 -5.17
CA CYS A 246 -16.95 17.19 -4.64
C CYS A 246 -16.49 18.15 -5.75
N ILE A 247 -16.15 19.38 -5.36
CA ILE A 247 -15.57 20.36 -6.29
C ILE A 247 -14.07 20.12 -6.32
N MET A 248 -13.55 19.71 -7.48
CA MET A 248 -12.10 19.58 -7.65
C MET A 248 -11.44 20.95 -7.44
N PRO A 249 -10.43 21.05 -6.55
CA PRO A 249 -9.68 22.28 -6.42
C PRO A 249 -8.96 22.62 -7.73
N PRO A 250 -8.64 23.90 -7.98
CA PRO A 250 -7.86 24.26 -9.16
C PRO A 250 -6.51 23.52 -9.15
N PRO A 251 -5.92 23.24 -10.33
CA PRO A 251 -4.61 22.60 -10.42
C PRO A 251 -3.59 23.32 -9.55
N CYS A 252 -2.76 22.56 -8.83
CA CYS A 252 -1.67 23.15 -8.05
C CYS A 252 -0.81 24.02 -8.95
N ALA A 253 -0.58 25.27 -8.53
CA ALA A 253 0.33 26.16 -9.24
C ALA A 253 1.72 25.51 -9.34
N PRO A 254 2.48 25.70 -10.45
CA PRO A 254 3.79 25.07 -10.60
C PRO A 254 4.76 25.27 -9.42
N PRO A 255 4.81 26.45 -8.74
CA PRO A 255 5.63 26.64 -7.55
C PRO A 255 5.27 25.69 -6.40
N SER A 256 3.99 25.53 -6.06
CA SER A 256 3.59 24.69 -4.92
C SER A 256 3.86 23.20 -5.17
N LEU A 257 3.72 22.74 -6.42
CA LEU A 257 4.12 21.38 -6.77
C LEU A 257 5.63 21.16 -6.64
N ASN A 258 6.43 22.16 -7.01
CA ASN A 258 7.88 22.12 -6.84
C ASN A 258 8.28 22.11 -5.37
N ASP A 259 7.60 22.88 -4.52
CA ASP A 259 7.83 22.90 -3.08
C ASP A 259 7.59 21.51 -2.46
N ILE A 260 6.50 20.84 -2.84
CA ILE A 260 6.21 19.47 -2.38
C ILE A 260 7.32 18.51 -2.83
N ARG A 261 7.75 18.59 -4.09
CA ARG A 261 8.83 17.74 -4.63
C ARG A 261 10.16 17.98 -3.92
N GLN A 262 10.53 19.24 -3.70
CA GLN A 262 11.74 19.62 -3.00
C GLN A 262 11.70 19.18 -1.54
N LYS A 263 10.57 19.35 -0.85
CA LYS A 263 10.37 18.87 0.52
C LYS A 263 10.58 17.36 0.61
N LYS A 264 9.98 16.57 -0.28
CA LYS A 264 10.17 15.11 -0.32
C LYS A 264 11.65 14.74 -0.57
N ALA A 265 12.28 15.37 -1.55
CA ALA A 265 13.68 15.12 -1.87
C ALA A 265 14.61 15.48 -0.69
N SER A 266 14.33 16.58 0.02
CA SER A 266 15.07 17.00 1.20
C SER A 266 14.98 15.97 2.34
N LEU A 267 13.77 15.49 2.64
CA LEU A 267 13.54 14.49 3.69
C LEU A 267 14.22 13.14 3.37
N ILE A 268 14.22 12.74 2.10
CA ILE A 268 14.94 11.53 1.67
C ILE A 268 16.45 11.71 1.85
N LYS A 269 17.01 12.84 1.37
CA LYS A 269 18.44 13.15 1.55
C LYS A 269 18.86 13.20 3.02
N GLN A 270 17.98 13.68 3.90
CA GLN A 270 18.22 13.69 5.34
C GLN A 270 18.39 12.27 5.88
N VAL A 271 17.53 11.32 5.49
CA VAL A 271 17.65 9.91 5.88
C VAL A 271 18.91 9.28 5.32
N GLU A 272 19.24 9.55 4.05
CA GLU A 272 20.47 9.06 3.42
C GLU A 272 21.73 9.55 4.15
N MET A 273 21.73 10.80 4.62
CA MET A 273 22.82 11.36 5.42
C MET A 273 22.92 10.69 6.80
N TRP A 274 21.79 10.44 7.47
CA TRP A 274 21.79 9.71 8.74
C TRP A 274 22.30 8.27 8.58
N GLU A 275 21.87 7.58 7.51
CA GLU A 275 22.30 6.22 7.18
C GLU A 275 23.81 6.17 6.96
N LYS A 276 24.34 7.11 6.18
CA LYS A 276 25.79 7.23 5.93
C LYS A 276 26.57 7.38 7.24
N ASN A 277 26.18 8.34 8.08
CA ASN A 277 26.86 8.60 9.35
C ASN A 277 26.79 7.38 10.29
N TYR A 278 25.66 6.67 10.31
CA TYR A 278 25.51 5.44 11.09
C TYR A 278 26.52 4.38 10.66
N TRP A 279 26.69 4.13 9.36
CA TRP A 279 27.64 3.13 8.87
C TRP A 279 29.09 3.54 9.02
N GLU A 280 29.42 4.83 8.87
CA GLU A 280 30.75 5.35 9.17
C GLU A 280 31.12 5.17 10.65
N TYR A 281 30.16 5.37 11.56
CA TYR A 281 30.36 5.12 12.98
C TYR A 281 30.58 3.63 13.31
N GLN A 282 29.84 2.72 12.68
CA GLN A 282 29.98 1.28 12.91
C GLN A 282 31.28 0.68 12.31
N ALA A 283 31.91 1.38 11.37
CA ALA A 283 33.17 0.95 10.74
C ALA A 283 34.42 1.36 11.55
N ASN A 284 34.26 2.26 12.52
CA ASN A 284 35.30 2.70 13.45
C ASN A 284 35.22 1.92 14.77
#